data_AF-A0A416A0H3-F1
#
_entry.id   AF-A0A416A0H3-F1
#
_cell.length_a   1.000
_cell.length_b   1.000
_cell.length_c   1.000
_cell.angle_alpha   90.00
_cell.angle_beta   90.00
_cell.angle_gamma   90.00
#
_symmetry.space_group_name_H-M   'P 1'
#
loop_
_entity.id
_entity.type
_entity.pdbx_description
1 polymer ?
#
loop_
_entity_poly.entity_id
_entity_poly.type
_entity_poly.pdbx_seq_one_letter_code
_entity_poly.pdbx_strand_id
1 'polypeptide(L)'
;MKKNEKNTSATIDQTTATAPAATKKPAAEKKPAPAIKTGDGKIAVVVVERDSLTYYKDVKAPTMVLKSDDFGALLNAVLIARYADETSVKLTKSRKTLADAEKALKEYAGSDDGEIAALKAKIAAAQVNVKKFAALDTEIATARPEIEAEAAKVGSDVATAYNPIVTLFSLFYSTAAGIDDGKIKMYVVRGMHDLYAACTHYADQYENDAAIEWDATRKESFASIREKLTAIGSRLNGAADAYRKGYNFTAASKDVNRLIAYVTRYDKFARKTGKIADSRNKLAAFQAVVLAICFRQKAVDGSSRYEVEC
;
A
#
# COMPACT_ATOMS: atom_id res chain seq x y z
N MET A 1 -12.19 -5.78 -76.46
CA MET A 1 -11.53 -7.00 -77.00
C MET A 1 -10.35 -6.59 -77.89
N LYS A 2 -9.12 -6.76 -77.41
CA LYS A 2 -7.94 -7.27 -78.15
C LYS A 2 -6.76 -7.28 -77.18
N LYS A 3 -6.10 -8.42 -77.16
CA LYS A 3 -5.01 -8.86 -76.28
C LYS A 3 -3.66 -8.63 -77.00
N ASN A 4 -2.58 -8.86 -76.24
CA ASN A 4 -1.18 -9.12 -76.65
C ASN A 4 -0.33 -7.86 -76.92
N GLU A 5 0.96 -7.77 -76.58
CA GLU A 5 1.92 -8.76 -76.07
C GLU A 5 3.17 -8.05 -75.47
N LYS A 6 3.98 -8.83 -74.76
CA LYS A 6 5.26 -8.52 -74.09
C LYS A 6 6.24 -7.67 -74.93
N ASN A 7 7.09 -6.91 -74.24
CA ASN A 7 8.52 -6.97 -74.55
C ASN A 7 9.41 -6.87 -73.30
N THR A 8 10.48 -7.67 -73.33
CA THR A 8 11.45 -7.92 -72.26
C THR A 8 12.77 -7.29 -72.70
N SER A 9 13.54 -6.69 -71.80
CA SER A 9 14.98 -6.51 -71.99
C SER A 9 15.68 -6.69 -70.66
N ALA A 10 16.41 -7.79 -70.58
CA ALA A 10 17.40 -8.05 -69.56
C ALA A 10 18.77 -7.65 -70.12
N THR A 11 19.57 -6.97 -69.31
CA THR A 11 21.02 -6.85 -69.50
C THR A 11 21.68 -7.53 -68.32
N ILE A 12 22.46 -8.58 -68.60
CA ILE A 12 23.39 -9.23 -67.67
C ILE A 12 24.74 -9.28 -68.41
N ASP A 13 25.80 -8.84 -67.73
CA ASP A 13 27.17 -9.38 -67.75
C ASP A 13 28.03 -8.41 -66.89
N GLN A 14 29.02 -8.80 -66.07
CA GLN A 14 29.70 -10.07 -65.86
C GLN A 14 30.41 -10.07 -64.48
N THR A 15 30.39 -11.26 -63.90
CA THR A 15 31.28 -11.94 -62.94
C THR A 15 32.63 -11.34 -62.51
N THR A 16 32.93 -11.48 -61.22
CA THR A 16 34.24 -11.99 -60.74
C THR A 16 34.02 -12.85 -59.50
N ALA A 17 34.62 -14.03 -59.48
CA ALA A 17 34.43 -15.07 -58.47
C ALA A 17 35.68 -15.29 -57.62
N THR A 18 35.50 -15.45 -56.30
CA THR A 18 36.32 -16.29 -55.40
C THR A 18 35.50 -16.68 -54.16
N ALA A 19 35.54 -17.96 -53.79
CA ALA A 19 34.68 -18.67 -52.82
C ALA A 19 35.29 -18.73 -51.39
N PRO A 20 34.75 -19.51 -50.41
CA PRO A 20 33.43 -19.47 -49.77
C PRO A 20 33.51 -19.40 -48.21
N ALA A 21 32.54 -18.79 -47.52
CA ALA A 21 32.36 -19.05 -46.08
C ALA A 21 30.91 -18.81 -45.60
N ALA A 22 30.30 -19.89 -45.12
CA ALA A 22 29.23 -20.00 -44.12
C ALA A 22 28.03 -19.03 -44.20
N THR A 23 26.91 -19.57 -44.67
CA THR A 23 25.54 -19.12 -44.41
C THR A 23 25.30 -18.82 -42.92
N LYS A 24 25.05 -17.55 -42.57
CA LYS A 24 24.33 -17.17 -41.34
C LYS A 24 22.99 -16.55 -41.71
N LYS A 25 21.94 -17.25 -41.29
CA LYS A 25 20.52 -16.92 -41.26
C LYS A 25 20.27 -15.42 -40.94
N PRO A 26 19.38 -14.71 -41.66
CA PRO A 26 19.03 -13.34 -41.29
C PRO A 26 18.39 -13.35 -39.90
N ALA A 27 18.86 -12.44 -39.05
CA ALA A 27 18.31 -12.19 -37.74
C ALA A 27 16.83 -11.81 -37.90
N ALA A 28 15.97 -12.46 -37.11
CA ALA A 28 14.54 -12.19 -37.08
C ALA A 28 14.31 -10.69 -36.81
N GLU A 29 13.52 -10.06 -37.69
CA GLU A 29 12.96 -8.74 -37.43
C GLU A 29 12.31 -8.74 -36.05
N LYS A 30 12.79 -7.85 -35.18
CA LYS A 30 12.14 -7.55 -33.90
C LYS A 30 10.77 -6.95 -34.22
N LYS A 31 9.74 -7.79 -34.19
CA LYS A 31 8.35 -7.35 -34.14
C LYS A 31 8.22 -6.35 -32.98
N PRO A 32 7.73 -5.12 -33.20
CA PRO A 32 7.43 -4.23 -32.09
C PRO A 32 6.41 -4.91 -31.19
N ALA A 33 6.64 -4.84 -29.88
CA ALA A 33 5.68 -5.35 -28.91
C ALA A 33 4.31 -4.72 -29.22
N PRO A 34 3.22 -5.51 -29.25
CA PRO A 34 1.90 -4.96 -29.47
C PRO A 34 1.66 -3.85 -28.45
N ALA A 35 1.07 -2.73 -28.89
CA ALA A 35 0.67 -1.65 -28.01
C ALA A 35 -0.27 -2.22 -26.95
N ILE A 36 0.27 -2.44 -25.75
CA ILE A 36 -0.50 -2.88 -24.59
C ILE A 36 -1.45 -1.73 -24.31
N LYS A 37 -2.76 -1.94 -24.50
CA LYS A 37 -3.76 -1.02 -23.98
C LYS A 37 -3.65 -1.06 -22.47
N THR A 38 -2.82 -0.16 -21.95
CA THR A 38 -2.75 0.25 -20.56
C THR A 38 -4.12 0.82 -20.23
N GLY A 39 -4.84 0.29 -19.25
CA GLY A 39 -6.12 0.84 -18.82
C GLY A 39 -6.04 2.35 -18.54
N ASP A 40 -7.17 2.99 -18.30
CA ASP A 40 -7.29 4.45 -18.10
C ASP A 40 -6.53 5.02 -16.88
N GLY A 41 -5.66 4.21 -16.26
CA GLY A 41 -4.87 4.54 -15.08
C GLY A 41 -5.68 4.46 -13.80
N LYS A 42 -6.92 3.96 -13.87
CA LYS A 42 -7.81 3.82 -12.73
C LYS A 42 -8.07 2.35 -12.42
N ILE A 43 -8.31 2.07 -11.14
CA ILE A 43 -8.58 0.72 -10.63
C ILE A 43 -9.74 0.76 -9.64
N ALA A 44 -10.38 -0.39 -9.46
CA ALA A 44 -11.26 -0.63 -8.31
C ALA A 44 -10.42 -1.22 -7.17
N VAL A 45 -10.57 -0.67 -5.96
CA VAL A 45 -9.87 -1.16 -4.76
C VAL A 45 -10.88 -1.66 -3.74
N VAL A 46 -10.76 -2.93 -3.35
CA VAL A 46 -11.55 -3.51 -2.27
C VAL A 46 -11.08 -2.93 -0.94
N VAL A 47 -12.03 -2.50 -0.12
CA VAL A 47 -11.76 -1.89 1.18
C VAL A 47 -12.82 -2.30 2.20
N VAL A 48 -12.44 -2.42 3.46
CA VAL A 48 -13.42 -2.50 4.56
C VAL A 48 -13.77 -1.08 5.01
N GLU A 49 -15.06 -0.73 5.04
CA GLU A 49 -15.58 0.55 5.54
C GLU A 49 -16.77 0.31 6.45
N ARG A 50 -16.75 0.89 7.66
CA ARG A 50 -17.84 0.79 8.65
C ARG A 50 -18.42 -0.62 8.75
N ASP A 51 -17.53 -1.63 8.66
CA ASP A 51 -17.80 -3.07 8.86
C ASP A 51 -18.37 -3.86 7.67
N SER A 52 -18.27 -3.32 6.46
CA SER A 52 -18.64 -4.03 5.22
C SER A 52 -17.53 -3.94 4.18
N LEU A 53 -17.51 -4.88 3.25
CA LEU A 53 -16.69 -4.76 2.05
C LEU A 53 -17.34 -3.77 1.07
N THR A 54 -16.52 -2.87 0.55
CA THR A 54 -16.91 -1.95 -0.51
C THR A 54 -15.77 -1.78 -1.50
N TYR A 55 -16.09 -1.16 -2.65
CA TYR A 55 -15.11 -0.85 -3.68
C TYR A 55 -15.00 0.65 -3.85
N TYR A 56 -13.79 1.15 -3.64
CA TYR A 56 -13.41 2.47 -4.12
C TYR A 56 -13.19 2.38 -5.62
N LYS A 57 -14.07 3.03 -6.37
CA LYS A 57 -14.00 3.14 -7.83
C LYS A 57 -13.06 4.28 -8.22
N ASP A 58 -12.53 4.21 -9.43
CA ASP A 58 -11.72 5.27 -10.03
C ASP A 58 -10.44 5.64 -9.26
N VAL A 59 -9.88 4.71 -8.48
CA VAL A 59 -8.63 4.95 -7.74
C VAL A 59 -7.48 5.06 -8.73
N LYS A 60 -6.68 6.11 -8.63
CA LYS A 60 -5.53 6.30 -9.52
C LYS A 60 -4.40 5.32 -9.19
N ALA A 61 -4.05 4.46 -10.14
CA ALA A 61 -2.87 3.60 -10.03
C ALA A 61 -1.57 4.42 -9.98
N PRO A 62 -0.50 3.90 -9.35
CA PRO A 62 0.82 4.53 -9.42
C PRO A 62 1.26 4.74 -10.87
N THR A 63 1.84 5.90 -11.19
CA THR A 63 2.20 6.28 -12.57
C THR A 63 3.22 5.36 -13.24
N MET A 64 3.89 4.53 -12.45
CA MET A 64 4.85 3.53 -12.90
C MET A 64 4.21 2.24 -13.41
N VAL A 65 2.95 1.98 -13.05
CA VAL A 65 2.18 0.82 -13.50
C VAL A 65 1.74 1.07 -14.95
N LEU A 66 1.99 0.10 -15.83
CA LEU A 66 1.50 0.13 -17.21
C LEU A 66 0.18 -0.62 -17.35
N LYS A 67 -0.02 -1.73 -16.66
CA LYS A 67 -1.25 -2.54 -16.70
C LYS A 67 -2.04 -2.33 -15.41
N SER A 68 -2.89 -1.31 -15.41
CA SER A 68 -3.70 -0.93 -14.24
C SER A 68 -4.61 -2.07 -13.77
N ASP A 69 -5.22 -2.79 -14.69
CA ASP A 69 -6.20 -3.85 -14.35
C ASP A 69 -5.51 -5.02 -13.64
N ASP A 70 -4.38 -5.50 -14.19
CA ASP A 70 -3.53 -6.51 -13.56
C ASP A 70 -3.04 -6.06 -12.17
N PHE A 71 -2.63 -4.79 -12.05
CA PHE A 71 -2.23 -4.22 -10.76
C PHE A 71 -3.40 -4.20 -9.76
N GLY A 72 -4.60 -3.82 -10.20
CA GLY A 72 -5.81 -3.81 -9.37
C GLY A 72 -6.19 -5.21 -8.88
N ALA A 73 -6.13 -6.21 -9.75
CA ALA A 73 -6.39 -7.60 -9.39
C ALA A 73 -5.41 -8.10 -8.31
N LEU A 74 -4.10 -7.89 -8.52
CA LEU A 74 -3.07 -8.26 -7.54
C LEU A 74 -3.21 -7.51 -6.22
N LEU A 75 -3.53 -6.21 -6.27
CA LEU A 75 -3.76 -5.39 -5.08
C LEU A 75 -4.95 -5.91 -4.26
N ASN A 76 -6.08 -6.19 -4.93
CA ASN A 76 -7.27 -6.67 -4.25
C ASN A 76 -7.06 -8.05 -3.61
N ALA A 77 -6.29 -8.94 -4.25
CA ALA A 77 -5.92 -10.22 -3.64
C ALA A 77 -5.09 -10.06 -2.36
N VAL A 78 -4.14 -9.11 -2.34
CA VAL A 78 -3.38 -8.81 -1.12
C VAL A 78 -4.29 -8.19 -0.03
N LEU A 79 -5.19 -7.29 -0.41
CA LEU A 79 -6.08 -6.62 0.55
C LEU A 79 -7.11 -7.56 1.15
N ILE A 80 -7.76 -8.41 0.36
CA ILE A 80 -8.77 -9.34 0.88
C ILE A 80 -8.15 -10.35 1.86
N ALA A 81 -6.92 -10.81 1.61
CA ALA A 81 -6.19 -11.67 2.54
C ALA A 81 -5.90 -10.95 3.87
N ARG A 82 -5.44 -9.69 3.82
CA ARG A 82 -5.19 -8.87 5.02
C ARG A 82 -6.47 -8.62 5.82
N TYR A 83 -7.57 -8.32 5.15
CA TYR A 83 -8.86 -8.12 5.80
C TYR A 83 -9.42 -9.40 6.43
N ALA A 84 -9.17 -10.56 5.82
CA ALA A 84 -9.49 -11.84 6.42
C ALA A 84 -8.75 -12.04 7.75
N ASP A 85 -7.43 -11.77 7.77
CA ASP A 85 -6.62 -11.86 8.99
C ASP A 85 -7.12 -10.90 10.08
N GLU A 86 -7.34 -9.63 9.73
CA GLU A 86 -7.88 -8.60 10.62
C GLU A 86 -9.22 -9.01 11.23
N THR A 87 -10.14 -9.50 10.39
CA THR A 87 -11.50 -9.85 10.79
C THR A 87 -11.50 -11.09 11.68
N SER A 88 -10.70 -12.11 11.33
CA SER A 88 -10.54 -13.33 12.12
C SER A 88 -10.06 -13.05 13.55
N VAL A 89 -9.05 -12.19 13.72
CA VAL A 89 -8.57 -11.80 15.06
C VAL A 89 -9.61 -11.00 15.83
N LYS A 90 -10.29 -10.04 15.17
CA LYS A 90 -11.34 -9.22 15.80
C LYS A 90 -12.53 -10.07 16.24
N LEU A 91 -12.95 -11.03 15.41
CA LEU A 91 -14.01 -11.98 15.73
C LEU A 91 -13.63 -12.87 16.91
N THR A 92 -12.42 -13.44 16.90
CA THR A 92 -11.91 -14.29 17.98
C THR A 92 -11.87 -13.55 19.32
N LYS A 93 -11.36 -12.31 19.32
CA LYS A 93 -11.32 -11.47 20.53
C LYS A 93 -12.72 -11.11 21.03
N SER A 94 -13.66 -10.84 20.11
CA SER A 94 -15.04 -10.51 20.46
C SER A 94 -15.77 -11.71 21.08
N ARG A 95 -15.59 -12.91 20.53
CA ARG A 95 -16.12 -14.16 21.10
C ARG A 95 -15.55 -14.44 22.48
N LYS A 96 -14.23 -14.26 22.67
CA LYS A 96 -13.59 -14.40 23.98
C LYS A 96 -14.15 -13.39 25.00
N THR A 97 -14.26 -12.13 24.60
CA THR A 97 -14.81 -11.07 25.47
C THR A 97 -16.25 -11.38 25.91
N LEU A 98 -17.07 -11.91 25.00
CA LEU A 98 -18.42 -12.34 25.29
C LEU A 98 -18.43 -13.48 26.31
N ALA A 99 -17.67 -14.55 26.05
CA ALA A 99 -17.59 -15.72 26.93
C ALA A 99 -17.08 -15.35 28.33
N ASP A 100 -16.04 -14.51 28.43
CA ASP A 100 -15.49 -14.05 29.70
C ASP A 100 -16.50 -13.19 30.47
N ALA A 101 -17.27 -12.33 29.79
CA ALA A 101 -18.29 -11.49 30.42
C ALA A 101 -19.52 -12.31 30.87
N GLU A 102 -19.95 -13.29 30.08
CA GLU A 102 -21.03 -14.22 30.45
C GLU A 102 -20.65 -15.11 31.62
N LYS A 103 -19.39 -15.55 31.69
CA LYS A 103 -18.85 -16.29 32.83
C LYS A 103 -18.84 -15.42 34.09
N ALA A 104 -18.31 -14.20 34.00
CA ALA A 104 -18.30 -13.26 35.12
C ALA A 104 -19.73 -12.98 35.63
N LEU A 105 -20.70 -12.77 34.75
CA LEU A 105 -22.09 -12.53 35.14
C LEU A 105 -22.69 -13.71 35.93
N LYS A 106 -22.34 -14.96 35.59
CA LYS A 106 -22.79 -16.16 36.33
C LYS A 106 -22.12 -16.28 37.70
N GLU A 107 -20.84 -15.91 37.81
CA GLU A 107 -20.07 -15.97 39.05
C GLU A 107 -20.45 -14.85 40.03
N TYR A 108 -20.88 -13.70 39.53
CA TYR A 108 -21.24 -12.52 40.32
C TYR A 108 -22.74 -12.41 40.67
N ALA A 109 -23.44 -13.54 40.82
CA ALA A 109 -24.88 -13.60 41.14
C ALA A 109 -25.29 -12.96 42.49
N GLY A 110 -24.35 -12.38 43.25
CA GLY A 110 -24.59 -11.63 44.50
C GLY A 110 -23.80 -10.32 44.62
N SER A 111 -23.25 -9.78 43.52
CA SER A 111 -22.61 -8.46 43.50
C SER A 111 -23.63 -7.32 43.46
N ASP A 112 -23.15 -6.08 43.65
CA ASP A 112 -24.01 -4.89 43.56
C ASP A 112 -24.68 -4.75 42.18
N ASP A 113 -25.85 -4.09 42.15
CA ASP A 113 -26.65 -3.91 40.94
C ASP A 113 -25.89 -3.14 39.85
N GLY A 114 -24.90 -2.33 40.22
CA GLY A 114 -24.07 -1.54 39.31
C GLY A 114 -23.09 -2.40 38.51
N GLU A 115 -22.41 -3.34 39.16
CA GLU A 115 -21.50 -4.31 38.54
C GLU A 115 -22.26 -5.25 37.60
N ILE A 116 -23.44 -5.71 38.01
CA ILE A 116 -24.32 -6.53 37.15
C ILE A 116 -24.78 -5.74 35.92
N ALA A 117 -25.17 -4.47 36.09
CA ALA A 117 -25.55 -3.61 34.97
C ALA A 117 -24.38 -3.36 34.00
N ALA A 118 -23.18 -3.12 34.52
CA ALA A 118 -21.97 -2.95 33.72
C ALA A 118 -21.62 -4.22 32.92
N LEU A 119 -21.74 -5.40 33.53
CA LEU A 119 -21.52 -6.69 32.86
C LEU A 119 -22.56 -6.93 31.76
N LYS A 120 -23.84 -6.64 32.00
CA LYS A 120 -24.89 -6.74 30.97
C LYS A 120 -24.63 -5.81 29.79
N ALA A 121 -24.20 -4.57 30.05
CA ALA A 121 -23.82 -3.62 28.99
C ALA A 121 -22.60 -4.12 28.18
N LYS A 122 -21.60 -4.70 28.86
CA LYS A 122 -20.43 -5.30 28.21
C LYS A 122 -20.81 -6.50 27.34
N ILE A 123 -21.71 -7.37 27.80
CA ILE A 123 -22.25 -8.50 27.03
C ILE A 123 -22.97 -7.99 25.78
N ALA A 124 -23.86 -7.01 25.92
CA ALA A 124 -24.59 -6.44 24.78
C ALA A 124 -23.62 -5.87 23.72
N ALA A 125 -22.61 -5.11 24.14
CA ALA A 125 -21.58 -4.58 23.24
C ALA A 125 -20.75 -5.70 22.57
N ALA A 126 -20.39 -6.75 23.33
CA ALA A 126 -19.66 -7.89 22.79
C ALA A 126 -20.49 -8.69 21.77
N GLN A 127 -21.79 -8.88 22.02
CA GLN A 127 -22.71 -9.54 21.08
C GLN A 127 -22.83 -8.77 19.76
N VAL A 128 -22.94 -7.44 19.83
CA VAL A 128 -22.93 -6.58 18.62
C VAL A 128 -21.65 -6.79 17.83
N ASN A 129 -20.49 -6.78 18.48
CA ASN A 129 -19.20 -7.00 17.81
C ASN A 129 -19.06 -8.40 17.22
N VAL A 130 -19.53 -9.45 17.91
CA VAL A 130 -19.53 -10.82 17.37
C VAL A 130 -20.39 -10.90 16.12
N LYS A 131 -21.61 -10.35 16.15
CA LYS A 131 -22.51 -10.35 14.98
C LYS A 131 -21.90 -9.59 13.80
N LYS A 132 -21.34 -8.41 14.08
CA LYS A 132 -20.67 -7.54 13.12
C LYS A 132 -19.49 -8.24 12.43
N PHE A 133 -18.53 -8.76 13.19
CA PHE A 133 -17.36 -9.40 12.59
C PHE A 133 -17.66 -10.76 11.97
N ALA A 134 -18.67 -11.49 12.44
CA ALA A 134 -19.11 -12.73 11.78
C ALA A 134 -19.75 -12.45 10.42
N ALA A 135 -20.52 -11.36 10.29
CA ALA A 135 -21.07 -10.94 9.01
C ALA A 135 -19.97 -10.54 8.03
N LEU A 136 -19.00 -9.72 8.48
CA LEU A 136 -17.86 -9.32 7.65
C LEU A 136 -16.99 -10.52 7.25
N ASP A 137 -16.76 -11.48 8.15
CA ASP A 137 -16.02 -12.71 7.86
C ASP A 137 -16.69 -13.52 6.74
N THR A 138 -18.03 -13.62 6.79
CA THR A 138 -18.84 -14.28 5.75
C THR A 138 -18.76 -13.53 4.41
N GLU A 139 -18.83 -12.21 4.44
CA GLU A 139 -18.72 -11.37 3.24
C GLU A 139 -17.35 -11.53 2.58
N ILE A 140 -16.27 -11.50 3.37
CA ILE A 140 -14.89 -11.75 2.92
C ILE A 140 -14.76 -13.16 2.35
N ALA A 141 -15.26 -14.18 3.05
CA ALA A 141 -15.21 -15.57 2.59
C ALA A 141 -15.94 -15.77 1.26
N THR A 142 -17.01 -15.01 1.03
CA THR A 142 -17.79 -15.05 -0.22
C THR A 142 -17.07 -14.34 -1.37
N ALA A 143 -16.48 -13.16 -1.13
CA ALA A 143 -15.82 -12.36 -2.16
C ALA A 143 -14.43 -12.88 -2.53
N ARG A 144 -13.71 -13.49 -1.57
CA ARG A 144 -12.31 -13.87 -1.71
C ARG A 144 -12.02 -14.81 -2.90
N PRO A 145 -12.79 -15.88 -3.17
CA PRO A 145 -12.50 -16.78 -4.29
C PRO A 145 -12.52 -16.08 -5.66
N GLU A 146 -13.46 -15.15 -5.88
CA GLU A 146 -13.54 -14.40 -7.14
C GLU A 146 -12.35 -13.45 -7.29
N ILE A 147 -11.98 -12.74 -6.22
CA ILE A 147 -10.82 -11.84 -6.21
C ILE A 147 -9.51 -12.61 -6.47
N GLU A 148 -9.33 -13.76 -5.82
CA GLU A 148 -8.14 -14.61 -6.00
C GLU A 148 -8.10 -15.24 -7.40
N ALA A 149 -9.25 -15.64 -7.94
CA ALA A 149 -9.35 -16.13 -9.32
C ALA A 149 -8.94 -15.07 -10.34
N GLU A 150 -9.27 -13.80 -10.10
CA GLU A 150 -8.87 -12.71 -11.01
C GLU A 150 -7.38 -12.40 -10.93
N ALA A 151 -6.80 -12.42 -9.73
CA ALA A 151 -5.35 -12.30 -9.57
C ALA A 151 -4.60 -13.48 -10.22
N ALA A 152 -5.17 -14.68 -10.22
CA ALA A 152 -4.57 -15.87 -10.84
C ALA A 152 -4.50 -15.80 -12.38
N LYS A 153 -5.31 -14.94 -13.02
CA LYS A 153 -5.24 -14.68 -14.47
C LYS A 153 -4.05 -13.81 -14.86
N VAL A 154 -3.44 -13.12 -13.90
CA VAL A 154 -2.30 -12.23 -14.14
C VAL A 154 -1.05 -13.08 -14.39
N GLY A 155 -0.34 -12.79 -15.49
CA GLY A 155 0.91 -13.47 -15.83
C GLY A 155 1.95 -13.38 -14.70
N SER A 156 2.68 -14.46 -14.46
CA SER A 156 3.64 -14.56 -13.35
C SER A 156 4.77 -13.52 -13.41
N ASP A 157 5.13 -13.11 -14.62
CA ASP A 157 6.09 -12.05 -14.91
C ASP A 157 5.57 -10.66 -14.53
N VAL A 158 4.29 -10.36 -14.84
CA VAL A 158 3.60 -9.14 -14.37
C VAL A 158 3.49 -9.15 -12.84
N ALA A 159 3.05 -10.27 -12.26
CA ALA A 159 2.93 -10.42 -10.80
C ALA A 159 4.27 -10.18 -10.09
N THR A 160 5.36 -10.74 -10.62
CA THR A 160 6.71 -10.54 -10.09
C THR A 160 7.15 -9.08 -10.19
N ALA A 161 6.92 -8.44 -11.34
CA ALA A 161 7.29 -7.04 -11.54
C ALA A 161 6.52 -6.07 -10.63
N TYR A 162 5.24 -6.37 -10.34
CA TYR A 162 4.37 -5.53 -9.53
C TYR A 162 4.40 -5.84 -8.04
N ASN A 163 4.91 -7.00 -7.61
CA ASN A 163 4.91 -7.40 -6.21
C ASN A 163 5.45 -6.32 -5.22
N PRO A 164 6.58 -5.64 -5.48
CA PRO A 164 7.06 -4.57 -4.58
C PRO A 164 6.11 -3.36 -4.53
N ILE A 165 5.50 -3.00 -5.67
CA ILE A 165 4.57 -1.88 -5.80
C ILE A 165 3.27 -2.21 -5.07
N VAL A 166 2.70 -3.39 -5.31
CA VAL A 166 1.47 -3.90 -4.68
C VAL A 166 1.63 -3.96 -3.17
N THR A 167 2.73 -4.56 -2.68
CA THR A 167 3.00 -4.72 -1.24
C THR A 167 3.05 -3.39 -0.51
N LEU A 168 3.66 -2.37 -1.10
CA LEU A 168 3.78 -1.06 -0.49
C LEU A 168 2.51 -0.23 -0.66
N PHE A 169 1.82 -0.32 -1.80
CA PHE A 169 0.58 0.42 -2.05
C PHE A 169 -0.59 -0.08 -1.22
N SER A 170 -0.65 -1.40 -0.94
CA SER A 170 -1.69 -1.98 -0.09
C SER A 170 -1.69 -1.42 1.34
N LEU A 171 -0.55 -0.87 1.80
CA LEU A 171 -0.42 -0.26 3.13
C LEU A 171 -1.20 1.04 3.29
N PHE A 172 -1.71 1.64 2.21
CA PHE A 172 -2.68 2.74 2.31
C PHE A 172 -4.03 2.28 2.86
N TYR A 173 -4.35 0.98 2.74
CA TYR A 173 -5.68 0.44 3.02
C TYR A 173 -5.69 -0.57 4.17
N SER A 174 -4.61 -1.33 4.35
CA SER A 174 -4.42 -2.21 5.50
C SER A 174 -2.95 -2.36 5.84
N THR A 175 -2.63 -2.21 7.12
CA THR A 175 -1.29 -2.42 7.67
C THR A 175 -1.11 -3.83 8.23
N ALA A 176 -2.08 -4.74 8.10
CA ALA A 176 -1.88 -6.12 8.50
C ALA A 176 -0.82 -6.80 7.62
N ALA A 177 0.06 -7.56 8.27
CA ALA A 177 1.09 -8.40 7.66
C ALA A 177 0.80 -9.90 7.84
N GLY A 178 -0.26 -10.24 8.57
CA GLY A 178 -0.57 -11.58 9.02
C GLY A 178 -1.02 -11.62 10.48
N ILE A 179 -1.10 -12.84 11.01
CA ILE A 179 -1.40 -13.12 12.41
C ILE A 179 -0.15 -13.68 13.09
N ASP A 180 0.13 -13.19 14.30
CA ASP A 180 1.20 -13.68 15.18
C ASP A 180 0.65 -13.79 16.60
N ASP A 181 0.72 -14.98 17.20
CA ASP A 181 0.17 -15.27 18.54
C ASP A 181 -1.28 -14.75 18.75
N GLY A 182 -2.17 -15.03 17.78
CA GLY A 182 -3.57 -14.59 17.82
C GLY A 182 -3.78 -13.07 17.78
N LYS A 183 -2.74 -12.30 17.44
CA LYS A 183 -2.78 -10.85 17.28
C LYS A 183 -2.43 -10.48 15.85
N ILE A 184 -2.92 -9.32 15.42
CA ILE A 184 -2.53 -8.78 14.12
C ILE A 184 -1.08 -8.36 14.18
N LYS A 185 -0.28 -8.96 13.30
CA LYS A 185 1.09 -8.52 13.03
C LYS A 185 1.00 -7.31 12.10
N MET A 186 1.49 -6.18 12.56
CA MET A 186 1.50 -4.96 11.75
C MET A 186 2.71 -4.96 10.81
N TYR A 187 2.51 -4.57 9.56
CA TYR A 187 3.55 -4.39 8.57
C TYR A 187 4.21 -3.03 8.78
N VAL A 188 5.46 -3.05 9.22
CA VAL A 188 6.32 -1.86 9.26
C VAL A 188 7.34 -1.97 8.14
N VAL A 189 7.34 -0.97 7.25
CA VAL A 189 8.29 -0.87 6.15
C VAL A 189 9.69 -0.79 6.73
N ARG A 190 10.61 -1.63 6.25
CA ARG A 190 12.01 -1.63 6.73
C ARG A 190 12.61 -0.22 6.68
N GLY A 191 13.32 0.22 7.71
CA GLY A 191 13.88 1.57 7.80
C GLY A 191 12.88 2.67 8.19
N MET A 192 11.59 2.36 8.36
CA MET A 192 10.58 3.34 8.78
C MET A 192 10.80 3.82 10.22
N HIS A 193 11.19 2.92 11.13
CA HIS A 193 11.56 3.28 12.50
C HIS A 193 12.73 4.27 12.52
N ASP A 194 13.79 3.99 11.77
CA ASP A 194 14.99 4.83 11.71
C ASP A 194 14.68 6.20 11.09
N LEU A 195 13.85 6.23 10.03
CA LEU A 195 13.42 7.48 9.41
C LEU A 195 12.56 8.30 10.37
N TYR A 196 11.59 7.66 11.05
CA TYR A 196 10.74 8.32 12.03
C TYR A 196 11.59 8.89 13.18
N ALA A 197 12.51 8.10 13.73
CA ALA A 197 13.43 8.53 14.78
C ALA A 197 14.28 9.73 14.35
N ALA A 198 14.85 9.70 13.14
CA ALA A 198 15.64 10.81 12.60
C ALA A 198 14.80 12.09 12.44
N CYS A 199 13.59 12.00 11.89
CA CYS A 199 12.68 13.15 11.79
C CYS A 199 12.31 13.70 13.18
N THR A 200 12.03 12.83 14.15
CA THR A 200 11.67 13.25 15.50
C THR A 200 12.81 13.95 16.23
N HIS A 201 14.01 13.39 16.12
CA HIS A 201 15.21 13.98 16.70
C HIS A 201 15.49 15.35 16.10
N TYR A 202 15.40 15.46 14.77
CA TYR A 202 15.55 16.73 14.08
C TYR A 202 14.50 17.76 14.52
N ALA A 203 13.22 17.37 14.60
CA ALA A 203 12.15 18.27 15.04
C ALA A 203 12.36 18.76 16.48
N ASP A 204 12.70 17.84 17.39
CA ASP A 204 12.94 18.16 18.80
C ASP A 204 14.13 19.10 18.99
N GLN A 205 15.19 18.92 18.19
CA GLN A 205 16.40 19.74 18.27
C GLN A 205 16.30 21.10 17.58
N TYR A 206 15.65 21.18 16.42
CA TYR A 206 15.84 22.33 15.52
C TYR A 206 14.56 23.12 15.20
N GLU A 207 13.38 22.58 15.49
CA GLU A 207 12.11 23.22 15.10
C GLU A 207 11.38 23.91 16.25
N ASN A 208 11.80 23.68 17.50
CA ASN A 208 11.18 24.30 18.68
C ASN A 208 11.79 25.67 19.03
N ASP A 209 12.94 26.03 18.44
CA ASP A 209 13.62 27.30 18.70
C ASP A 209 14.06 27.94 17.37
N ALA A 210 13.42 29.07 17.05
CA ALA A 210 13.69 29.82 15.83
C ALA A 210 15.08 30.48 15.81
N ALA A 211 15.76 30.57 16.96
CA ALA A 211 17.12 31.11 17.05
C ALA A 211 18.19 30.10 16.59
N ILE A 212 17.84 28.83 16.41
CA ILE A 212 18.81 27.81 15.99
C ILE A 212 19.13 27.97 14.50
N GLU A 213 20.39 28.31 14.23
CA GLU A 213 20.87 28.62 12.88
C GLU A 213 20.93 27.38 11.96
N TRP A 214 21.00 27.65 10.66
CA TRP A 214 21.22 26.65 9.62
C TRP A 214 22.70 26.27 9.51
N ASP A 215 23.22 25.66 10.57
CA ASP A 215 24.63 25.27 10.73
C ASP A 215 24.98 23.96 9.98
N ALA A 216 26.24 23.52 10.10
CA ALA A 216 26.71 22.30 9.45
C ALA A 216 26.01 21.04 9.99
N THR A 217 25.80 20.97 11.31
CA THR A 217 25.19 19.83 12.00
C THR A 217 23.72 19.64 11.62
N ARG A 218 22.97 20.74 11.55
CA ARG A 218 21.57 20.75 11.10
C ARG A 218 21.46 20.33 9.64
N LYS A 219 22.36 20.80 8.76
CA LYS A 219 22.44 20.38 7.36
C LYS A 219 22.70 18.88 7.21
N GLU A 220 23.62 18.34 7.99
CA GLU A 220 23.95 16.91 7.98
C GLU A 220 22.77 16.06 8.46
N SER A 221 22.13 16.45 9.57
CA SER A 221 20.94 15.79 10.08
C SER A 221 19.80 15.79 9.06
N PHE A 222 19.59 16.91 8.37
CA PHE A 222 18.62 17.02 7.28
C PHE A 222 18.96 16.11 6.10
N ALA A 223 20.23 16.05 5.71
CA ALA A 223 20.70 15.18 4.64
C ALA A 223 20.50 13.69 4.98
N SER A 224 20.78 13.29 6.23
CA SER A 224 20.55 11.92 6.73
C SER A 224 19.07 11.51 6.61
N ILE A 225 18.13 12.40 6.94
CA ILE A 225 16.68 12.14 6.74
C ILE A 225 16.39 11.95 5.25
N ARG A 226 16.94 12.80 4.38
CA ARG A 226 16.77 12.69 2.93
C ARG A 226 17.28 11.35 2.39
N GLU A 227 18.43 10.90 2.86
CA GLU A 227 19.02 9.60 2.49
C GLU A 227 18.15 8.43 2.93
N LYS A 228 17.67 8.45 4.18
CA LYS A 228 16.77 7.41 4.71
C LYS A 228 15.46 7.34 3.93
N LEU A 229 14.84 8.49 3.64
CA LEU A 229 13.63 8.56 2.81
C LEU A 229 13.91 8.04 1.39
N THR A 230 15.05 8.42 0.81
CA THR A 230 15.47 7.95 -0.51
C THR A 230 15.67 6.44 -0.51
N ALA A 231 16.31 5.85 0.50
CA ALA A 231 16.49 4.41 0.61
C ALA A 231 15.16 3.63 0.69
N ILE A 232 14.14 4.18 1.37
CA ILE A 232 12.80 3.58 1.39
C ILE A 232 12.15 3.65 0.01
N GLY A 233 12.12 4.84 -0.60
CA GLY A 233 11.53 5.01 -1.93
C GLY A 233 12.28 4.26 -3.03
N SER A 234 13.59 4.04 -2.86
CA SER A 234 14.42 3.26 -3.78
C SER A 234 14.04 1.79 -3.87
N ARG A 235 13.19 1.27 -2.98
CA ARG A 235 12.60 -0.07 -3.15
C ARG A 235 11.61 -0.13 -4.31
N LEU A 236 11.07 1.03 -4.67
CA LEU A 236 10.31 1.21 -5.90
C LEU A 236 11.23 1.44 -7.09
N ASN A 237 12.55 1.64 -6.88
CA ASN A 237 13.48 1.82 -7.99
C ASN A 237 13.68 0.50 -8.71
N GLY A 238 13.44 0.54 -10.00
CA GLY A 238 13.66 -0.55 -10.92
C GLY A 238 13.91 0.00 -12.30
N ALA A 239 14.71 -0.71 -13.08
CA ALA A 239 14.80 -0.43 -14.51
C ALA A 239 13.41 -0.55 -15.13
N ALA A 240 13.16 0.26 -16.16
CA ALA A 240 11.98 0.07 -16.98
C ALA A 240 11.99 -1.34 -17.56
N ASP A 241 10.85 -2.00 -17.51
CA ASP A 241 10.65 -3.32 -18.12
C ASP A 241 9.35 -3.29 -18.94
N ALA A 242 8.92 -4.45 -19.45
CA ALA A 242 7.71 -4.55 -20.26
C ALA A 242 6.41 -4.20 -19.48
N TYR A 243 6.47 -4.13 -18.15
CA TYR A 243 5.31 -4.02 -17.27
C TYR A 243 5.31 -2.74 -16.43
N ARG A 244 6.47 -2.16 -16.12
CA ARG A 244 6.55 -0.90 -15.36
C ARG A 244 7.52 0.10 -15.99
N LYS A 245 7.17 1.38 -15.85
CA LYS A 245 8.11 2.46 -16.14
C LYS A 245 9.25 2.43 -15.13
N GLY A 246 10.45 2.75 -15.60
CA GLY A 246 11.58 2.98 -14.72
C GLY A 246 11.23 4.06 -13.71
N TYR A 247 11.65 3.85 -12.47
CA TYR A 247 11.37 4.78 -11.39
C TYR A 247 12.64 5.03 -10.63
N ASN A 248 13.02 6.30 -10.56
CA ASN A 248 14.16 6.74 -9.78
C ASN A 248 13.61 7.73 -8.75
N PHE A 249 13.31 7.21 -7.56
CA PHE A 249 12.92 8.03 -6.44
C PHE A 249 14.13 8.81 -5.94
N THR A 250 13.92 10.11 -5.75
CA THR A 250 14.83 10.98 -5.03
C THR A 250 14.00 11.91 -4.17
N ALA A 251 14.30 11.95 -2.87
CA ALA A 251 13.62 12.82 -1.95
C ALA A 251 14.02 14.28 -2.20
N ALA A 252 13.03 15.15 -2.43
CA ALA A 252 13.26 16.59 -2.51
C ALA A 252 13.27 17.19 -1.09
N SER A 253 13.88 18.38 -0.92
CA SER A 253 13.86 19.08 0.38
C SER A 253 12.45 19.30 0.92
N LYS A 254 11.47 19.57 0.05
CA LYS A 254 10.06 19.70 0.43
C LYS A 254 9.48 18.43 1.03
N ASP A 255 9.93 17.26 0.57
CA ASP A 255 9.45 15.97 1.07
C ASP A 255 9.97 15.76 2.51
N VAL A 256 11.24 16.10 2.75
CA VAL A 256 11.88 16.05 4.07
C VAL A 256 11.23 17.04 5.05
N ASN A 257 11.06 18.30 4.64
CA ASN A 257 10.37 19.32 5.44
C ASN A 257 8.96 18.87 5.84
N ARG A 258 8.22 18.24 4.91
CA ARG A 258 6.88 17.72 5.20
C ARG A 258 6.91 16.62 6.26
N LEU A 259 7.88 15.71 6.21
CA LEU A 259 8.02 14.64 7.20
C LEU A 259 8.41 15.16 8.58
N ILE A 260 9.33 16.13 8.64
CA ILE A 260 9.72 16.80 9.88
C ILE A 260 8.50 17.48 10.49
N ALA A 261 7.82 18.34 9.73
CA ALA A 261 6.61 19.02 10.19
C ALA A 261 5.51 18.06 10.66
N TYR A 262 5.36 16.90 10.00
CA TYR A 262 4.38 15.90 10.38
C TYR A 262 4.69 15.25 11.74
N VAL A 263 5.96 15.19 12.14
CA VAL A 263 6.36 14.66 13.45
C VAL A 263 6.72 15.76 14.45
N THR A 264 6.63 17.04 14.08
CA THR A 264 6.73 18.13 15.05
C THR A 264 5.62 17.99 16.08
N ARG A 265 5.96 18.33 17.31
CA ARG A 265 5.07 18.28 18.45
C ARG A 265 3.94 19.29 18.30
N TYR A 266 2.76 18.94 18.79
CA TYR A 266 1.59 19.80 18.75
C TYR A 266 0.74 19.62 20.00
N ASP A 267 0.10 20.71 20.40
CA ASP A 267 -0.82 20.72 21.51
C ASP A 267 -2.08 19.91 21.21
N LYS A 268 -2.42 19.00 22.12
CA LYS A 268 -3.63 18.20 22.03
C LYS A 268 -4.40 18.25 23.35
N PHE A 269 -5.69 18.55 23.27
CA PHE A 269 -6.57 18.43 24.42
C PHE A 269 -6.69 16.97 24.85
N ALA A 270 -6.27 16.67 26.07
CA ALA A 270 -6.44 15.36 26.66
C ALA A 270 -7.93 15.12 26.94
N ARG A 271 -8.50 14.09 26.28
CA ARG A 271 -9.89 13.67 26.50
C ARG A 271 -10.10 13.43 28.01
N LYS A 272 -11.19 13.99 28.56
CA LYS A 272 -11.67 13.80 29.94
C LYS A 272 -10.88 14.48 31.06
N THR A 273 -9.79 15.20 30.78
CA THR A 273 -9.01 15.89 31.85
C THR A 273 -8.93 17.40 31.68
N GLY A 274 -9.32 17.95 30.53
CA GLY A 274 -9.27 19.39 30.25
C GLY A 274 -7.86 19.98 30.14
N LYS A 275 -6.81 19.15 30.25
CA LYS A 275 -5.42 19.57 30.16
C LYS A 275 -4.93 19.56 28.71
N ILE A 276 -4.09 20.52 28.36
CA ILE A 276 -3.32 20.50 27.11
C ILE A 276 -2.13 19.58 27.34
N ALA A 277 -2.00 18.57 26.48
CA ALA A 277 -0.89 17.64 26.47
C ALA A 277 -0.13 17.78 25.16
N ASP A 278 1.20 17.77 25.26
CA ASP A 278 2.08 17.71 24.11
C ASP A 278 2.01 16.33 23.43
N SER A 279 1.80 16.30 22.12
CA SER A 279 1.58 15.07 21.35
C SER A 279 2.27 15.09 19.99
N ARG A 280 2.36 13.91 19.37
CA ARG A 280 2.98 13.69 18.06
C ARG A 280 2.25 12.59 17.29
N ASN A 281 2.28 12.68 15.96
CA ASN A 281 1.73 11.64 15.09
C ASN A 281 2.48 10.30 15.24
N LYS A 282 1.73 9.21 15.35
CA LYS A 282 2.28 7.86 15.55
C LYS A 282 2.95 7.33 14.28
N LEU A 283 3.88 6.38 14.45
CA LEU A 283 4.61 5.70 13.37
C LEU A 283 3.72 5.17 12.25
N ALA A 284 2.56 4.58 12.57
CA ALA A 284 1.64 4.04 11.57
C ALA A 284 1.11 5.13 10.62
N ALA A 285 0.76 6.30 11.17
CA ALA A 285 0.29 7.42 10.38
C ALA A 285 1.45 8.06 9.58
N PHE A 286 2.64 8.13 10.18
CA PHE A 286 3.86 8.57 9.51
C PHE A 286 4.21 7.70 8.29
N GLN A 287 4.11 6.38 8.42
CA GLN A 287 4.35 5.44 7.32
C GLN A 287 3.44 5.72 6.11
N ALA A 288 2.16 6.01 6.33
CA ALA A 288 1.24 6.36 5.24
C ALA A 288 1.70 7.63 4.51
N VAL A 289 2.18 8.65 5.23
CA VAL A 289 2.72 9.88 4.62
C VAL A 289 3.99 9.60 3.81
N VAL A 290 4.90 8.79 4.36
CA VAL A 290 6.13 8.37 3.65
C VAL A 290 5.78 7.63 2.36
N LEU A 291 4.85 6.69 2.40
CA LEU A 291 4.42 5.95 1.21
C LEU A 291 3.74 6.85 0.18
N ALA A 292 2.92 7.82 0.60
CA ALA A 292 2.32 8.79 -0.30
C ALA A 292 3.39 9.62 -1.05
N ILE A 293 4.42 10.07 -0.33
CA ILE A 293 5.58 10.74 -0.91
C ILE A 293 6.30 9.81 -1.90
N CYS A 294 6.57 8.57 -1.50
CA CYS A 294 7.27 7.58 -2.34
C CYS A 294 6.50 7.21 -3.60
N PHE A 295 5.17 7.19 -3.58
CA PHE A 295 4.34 6.92 -4.77
C PHE A 295 3.96 8.19 -5.56
N ARG A 296 4.39 9.38 -5.11
CA ARG A 296 3.95 10.69 -5.65
C ARG A 296 2.43 10.81 -5.72
N GLN A 297 1.74 10.15 -4.80
CA GLN A 297 0.33 10.36 -4.61
C GLN A 297 0.16 11.63 -3.79
N LYS A 298 -0.96 12.34 -3.96
CA LYS A 298 -1.41 13.17 -2.85
C LYS A 298 -1.48 12.21 -1.67
N ALA A 299 -0.90 12.56 -0.52
CA ALA A 299 -1.33 11.90 0.70
C ALA A 299 -2.84 12.06 0.65
N VAL A 300 -3.54 10.95 0.42
CA VAL A 300 -4.99 10.94 0.46
C VAL A 300 -5.32 11.62 1.79
N ASP A 301 -6.44 12.31 1.85
CA ASP A 301 -7.10 12.63 3.11
C ASP A 301 -7.50 11.31 3.84
N GLY A 302 -6.55 10.39 4.02
CA GLY A 302 -6.62 9.13 4.73
C GLY A 302 -6.59 9.35 6.24
N SER A 303 -6.69 10.61 6.68
CA SER A 303 -7.25 10.98 7.97
C SER A 303 -8.78 10.75 8.05
N SER A 304 -9.47 10.39 6.96
CA SER A 304 -10.90 10.06 7.02
C SER A 304 -11.23 8.63 7.45
N ARG A 305 -10.23 7.77 7.76
CA ARG A 305 -10.46 6.38 8.20
C ARG A 305 -9.89 6.01 9.57
N TYR A 306 -9.53 6.99 10.38
CA TYR A 306 -9.69 6.85 11.82
C TYR A 306 -10.82 7.77 12.21
N GLU A 307 -12.01 7.20 12.30
CA GLU A 307 -13.13 7.72 13.07
C GLU A 307 -12.61 8.53 14.26
N VAL A 308 -12.71 9.86 14.15
CA VAL A 308 -13.04 10.66 15.33
C VAL A 308 -14.53 10.41 15.55
N GLU A 309 -14.84 9.23 16.08
CA GLU A 309 -16.09 9.05 16.80
C GLU A 309 -15.95 9.84 18.11
N CYS A 310 -16.81 10.85 18.22
CA CYS A 310 -17.24 11.65 19.39
C CYS A 310 -16.23 11.80 20.54
#